data_AF-A0A364Y8J1-F1
#
_entry.id   AF-A0A364Y8J1-F1
#
_cell.length_a   1.000
_cell.length_b   1.000
_cell.length_c   1.000
_cell.angle_alpha   90.00
_cell.angle_beta   90.00
_cell.angle_gamma   90.00
#
_symmetry.space_group_name_H-M   'P 1'
#
loop_
_entity.id
_entity.type
_entity.pdbx_description
1 polymer ?
#
loop_
_entity_poly.entity_id
_entity_poly.type
_entity_poly.pdbx_seq_one_letter_code
_entity_poly.pdbx_strand_id
1 'polypeptide(L)'
;MFTHSDAVGFQSCLNSKVAKEHARDVSTFFDDLFMYSPTTMALNYRWYRRLRCSCSKSIKYTRMKNILKRLKYPCALILFAFAISACDDWFDDDDDDHDDTKNIGRTFAKGLDTPWEMQFAPDGSLFLSQRPGIISIVDASGNAKPWLRLDSVVEEVGESGLFGIALDPDYQSNHYVYFGYTYASQISPIELTNKIVRYKNDDGKPVFDKVLLDNIRGNHLHNVGAFEFGPDEMLYVTVGEVFAPALAQDKSSLNGKILRMTRDGGVPDDNPIAGSYIFSLGHRNPQGLAFQPGTGNLFSTEHGPSEQQGCCMDEINLIQAGHNYGWPLIRGSQQQAGLETPVYHSGDTTTWAPTGGIFLVHGEWKGSMLFTGLRGQALYRVVFKSDDATQIDKVERYLYRALGRLRNVAEGPDGKIYVAVSNQDGRGDPLTIDDRIVVFDQKEVRQYAD
;
A
#
# COMPACT_ATOMS: atom_id res chain seq x y z
N MET A 1 -20.91 31.84 -36.34
CA MET A 1 -20.52 32.98 -37.19
C MET A 1 -19.14 33.43 -36.72
N PHE A 2 -18.09 33.10 -37.47
CA PHE A 2 -16.83 33.85 -37.56
C PHE A 2 -16.23 33.52 -38.92
N THR A 3 -15.79 34.57 -39.62
CA THR A 3 -15.60 34.67 -41.07
C THR A 3 -14.15 34.41 -41.49
N HIS A 4 -14.02 34.03 -42.77
CA HIS A 4 -12.81 33.99 -43.59
C HIS A 4 -12.28 35.41 -43.88
N SER A 5 -11.04 35.69 -43.47
CA SER A 5 -10.08 36.62 -44.11
C SER A 5 -8.81 36.66 -43.24
N ASP A 6 -7.57 36.39 -43.63
CA ASP A 6 -6.90 35.85 -44.82
C ASP A 6 -5.58 35.28 -44.23
N ALA A 7 -5.18 34.02 -44.41
CA ALA A 7 -4.80 33.43 -45.69
C ALA A 7 -3.80 34.28 -46.51
N VAL A 8 -2.80 34.90 -45.87
CA VAL A 8 -1.52 35.22 -46.52
C VAL A 8 -0.39 34.98 -45.51
N GLY A 9 0.39 33.92 -45.74
CA GLY A 9 1.51 33.54 -44.86
C GLY A 9 2.06 32.15 -45.14
N PHE A 10 1.26 31.31 -45.82
CA PHE A 10 1.78 30.25 -46.67
C PHE A 10 2.07 30.87 -48.06
N GLN A 11 3.24 30.58 -48.62
CA GLN A 11 3.70 31.00 -49.96
C GLN A 11 4.49 32.33 -50.10
N SER A 12 5.54 32.57 -49.31
CA SER A 12 6.81 33.14 -49.86
C SER A 12 7.95 33.17 -48.82
N CYS A 13 8.62 32.05 -48.60
CA CYS A 13 10.05 32.07 -48.25
C CYS A 13 10.72 30.72 -48.58
N LEU A 14 10.42 30.20 -49.77
CA LEU A 14 11.29 29.25 -50.47
C LEU A 14 12.02 30.07 -51.53
N ASN A 15 13.19 30.60 -51.18
CA ASN A 15 14.31 30.80 -52.10
C ASN A 15 15.51 31.41 -51.35
N SER A 16 16.19 30.61 -50.53
CA SER A 16 17.63 30.75 -50.38
C SER A 16 18.27 29.36 -50.28
N LYS A 17 19.19 29.11 -51.20
CA LYS A 17 19.99 27.88 -51.34
C LYS A 17 20.99 27.79 -50.19
N VAL A 18 20.61 27.27 -49.02
CA VAL A 18 21.57 26.74 -48.02
C VAL A 18 21.04 25.47 -47.32
N ALA A 19 19.73 25.21 -47.29
CA ALA A 19 19.16 24.02 -46.65
C ALA A 19 19.06 22.78 -47.57
N LYS A 20 20.13 22.44 -48.30
CA LYS A 20 20.16 21.23 -49.16
C LYS A 20 21.40 20.34 -49.02
N GLU A 21 22.25 20.55 -48.01
CA GLU A 21 23.43 19.69 -47.77
C GLU A 21 23.51 19.00 -46.39
N HIS A 22 22.47 19.05 -45.55
CA HIS A 22 22.44 18.25 -44.31
C HIS A 22 21.11 17.50 -44.10
N ALA A 23 20.55 16.94 -45.19
CA ALA A 23 19.39 16.05 -45.16
C ALA A 23 19.73 14.61 -45.63
N ARG A 24 20.94 14.14 -45.30
CA ARG A 24 21.37 12.75 -45.38
C ARG A 24 22.31 12.49 -44.20
N ASP A 25 21.72 12.23 -43.03
CA ASP A 25 22.37 11.50 -41.90
C ASP A 25 21.47 11.32 -40.66
N VAL A 26 20.15 11.56 -40.74
CA VAL A 26 19.24 11.34 -39.60
C VAL A 26 18.00 10.53 -40.00
N SER A 27 18.17 9.46 -40.77
CA SER A 27 17.06 8.53 -41.09
C SER A 27 17.46 7.05 -41.08
N THR A 28 18.51 6.67 -40.34
CA THR A 28 18.89 5.26 -40.15
C THR A 28 19.37 5.01 -38.72
N PHE A 29 18.61 5.45 -37.71
CA PHE A 29 18.91 5.12 -36.31
C PHE A 29 17.68 4.85 -35.43
N PHE A 30 16.50 4.59 -36.01
CA PHE A 30 15.27 4.43 -35.20
C PHE A 30 14.42 3.18 -35.45
N ASP A 31 14.86 2.21 -36.26
CA ASP A 31 14.03 1.01 -36.54
C ASP A 31 14.61 -0.35 -36.12
N ASP A 32 15.74 -0.42 -35.39
CA ASP A 32 16.34 -1.71 -34.98
C ASP A 32 16.52 -1.88 -33.46
N LEU A 33 15.54 -1.43 -32.65
CA LEU A 33 15.59 -1.66 -31.20
C LEU A 33 14.25 -2.07 -30.59
N PHE A 34 13.49 -2.94 -31.26
CA PHE A 34 12.38 -3.66 -30.63
C PHE A 34 12.31 -5.10 -31.15
N MET A 35 13.26 -5.94 -30.71
CA MET A 35 13.05 -7.38 -30.52
C MET A 35 14.20 -7.91 -29.63
N TYR A 36 13.85 -8.72 -28.64
CA TYR A 36 14.68 -9.52 -27.69
C TYR A 36 14.86 -9.03 -26.23
N SER A 37 14.20 -9.80 -25.35
CA SER A 37 14.59 -10.27 -23.99
C SER A 37 14.69 -9.29 -22.80
N PRO A 38 13.93 -9.52 -21.70
CA PRO A 38 14.03 -8.75 -20.46
C PRO A 38 15.11 -9.33 -19.53
N THR A 39 16.37 -8.96 -19.71
CA THR A 39 17.42 -9.36 -18.74
C THR A 39 18.52 -8.31 -18.48
N THR A 40 18.44 -7.11 -19.06
CA THR A 40 19.52 -6.10 -18.92
C THR A 40 19.07 -4.75 -18.35
N MET A 41 17.87 -4.66 -17.77
CA MET A 41 17.37 -3.41 -17.15
C MET A 41 17.64 -3.29 -15.64
N ALA A 42 18.40 -4.21 -15.03
CA ALA A 42 18.67 -4.19 -13.58
C ALA A 42 20.05 -3.62 -13.18
N LEU A 43 20.98 -3.42 -14.11
CA LEU A 43 22.37 -3.04 -13.78
C LEU A 43 22.70 -1.54 -13.89
N ASN A 44 21.82 -0.71 -14.45
CA ASN A 44 22.10 0.73 -14.66
C ASN A 44 21.39 1.69 -13.68
N TYR A 45 20.46 1.22 -12.84
CA TYR A 45 19.72 2.10 -11.94
C TYR A 45 20.49 2.51 -10.67
N ARG A 46 21.51 1.73 -10.28
CA ARG A 46 22.36 1.99 -9.09
C ARG A 46 23.46 3.04 -9.33
N TRP A 47 23.86 3.28 -10.57
CA TRP A 47 24.88 4.29 -10.92
C TRP A 47 24.30 5.69 -11.12
N TYR A 48 23.05 5.80 -11.62
CA TYR A 48 22.42 7.09 -11.87
C TYR A 48 22.02 7.83 -10.56
N ARG A 49 21.72 7.09 -9.48
CA ARG A 49 21.35 7.69 -8.17
C ARG A 49 22.53 8.22 -7.34
N ARG A 50 23.79 7.80 -7.60
CA ARG A 50 24.96 8.33 -6.89
C ARG A 50 25.41 9.72 -7.34
N LEU A 51 24.95 10.21 -8.49
CA LEU A 51 25.28 11.55 -9.01
C LEU A 51 24.32 12.66 -8.56
N ARG A 52 23.15 12.31 -7.98
CA ARG A 52 22.16 13.31 -7.51
C ARG A 52 22.22 13.65 -6.02
N CYS A 53 23.16 13.10 -5.25
CA CYS A 53 23.33 13.39 -3.83
C CYS A 53 24.68 14.04 -3.44
N SER A 54 25.40 14.61 -4.41
CA SER A 54 26.59 15.42 -4.11
C SER A 54 26.60 16.70 -4.95
N CYS A 55 25.62 17.56 -4.75
CA CYS A 55 25.70 18.96 -5.16
C CYS A 55 24.74 19.82 -4.34
N SER A 56 24.92 19.82 -3.02
CA SER A 56 24.45 20.92 -2.18
C SER A 56 25.56 21.20 -1.16
N LYS A 57 25.98 22.46 -1.10
CA LYS A 57 26.97 23.02 -0.16
C LYS A 57 28.42 22.54 -0.33
N SER A 58 29.12 23.10 -1.33
CA SER A 58 30.44 23.77 -1.18
C SER A 58 31.26 23.73 -2.47
N ILE A 59 31.06 24.67 -3.40
CA ILE A 59 32.14 25.06 -4.33
C ILE A 59 32.17 26.58 -4.39
N LYS A 60 33.09 27.15 -3.61
CA LYS A 60 33.42 28.56 -3.56
C LYS A 60 33.91 29.04 -4.94
N TYR A 61 33.25 30.05 -5.49
CA TYR A 61 33.81 31.35 -5.88
C TYR A 61 35.28 31.44 -6.37
N THR A 62 35.79 30.53 -7.21
CA THR A 62 37.13 30.76 -7.83
C THR A 62 37.26 30.31 -9.29
N ARG A 63 36.17 30.04 -10.01
CA ARG A 63 36.25 29.60 -11.43
C ARG A 63 35.47 30.44 -12.45
N MET A 64 34.90 31.58 -12.05
CA MET A 64 34.19 32.49 -12.97
C MET A 64 35.02 33.70 -13.43
N LYS A 65 36.14 34.02 -12.77
CA LYS A 65 37.00 35.17 -13.13
C LYS A 65 37.85 34.96 -14.40
N ASN A 66 38.01 33.72 -14.88
CA ASN A 66 38.85 33.43 -16.05
C ASN A 66 38.09 33.32 -17.38
N ILE A 67 36.76 33.22 -17.36
CA ILE A 67 35.93 33.16 -18.58
C ILE A 67 35.62 34.58 -19.09
N LEU A 68 35.55 35.58 -18.20
CA LEU A 68 35.22 36.97 -18.54
C LEU A 68 36.39 37.79 -19.12
N LYS A 69 37.61 37.24 -19.24
CA LYS A 69 38.78 37.95 -19.82
C LYS A 69 38.98 37.74 -21.32
N ARG A 70 38.10 37.00 -22.02
CA ARG A 70 38.29 36.66 -23.45
C ARG A 70 37.18 37.11 -24.42
N LEU A 71 36.19 37.87 -23.97
CA LEU A 71 35.13 38.38 -24.86
C LEU A 71 35.46 39.81 -25.33
N LYS A 72 35.93 39.93 -26.58
CA LYS A 72 36.15 41.20 -27.28
C LYS A 72 34.95 41.56 -28.18
N TYR A 73 33.77 41.81 -27.62
CA TYR A 73 32.66 42.43 -28.39
C TYR A 73 31.80 43.29 -27.46
N PRO A 74 31.67 44.61 -27.67
CA PRO A 74 31.07 45.53 -26.69
C PRO A 74 29.53 45.57 -26.71
N CYS A 75 28.85 44.69 -27.42
CA CYS A 75 27.38 44.69 -27.50
C CYS A 75 26.67 43.74 -26.51
N ALA A 76 27.40 42.94 -25.73
CA ALA A 76 26.80 41.98 -24.79
C ALA A 76 26.52 42.54 -23.38
N LEU A 77 26.87 43.80 -23.11
CA LEU A 77 26.72 44.41 -21.78
C LEU A 77 25.37 45.11 -21.55
N ILE A 78 24.52 45.27 -22.59
CA ILE A 78 23.22 45.94 -22.46
C ILE A 78 22.06 44.94 -22.26
N LEU A 79 22.22 43.68 -22.68
CA LEU A 79 21.20 42.64 -22.46
C LEU A 79 21.27 41.96 -21.08
N PHE A 80 22.35 42.20 -20.30
CA PHE A 80 22.48 41.65 -18.95
C PHE A 80 21.97 42.61 -17.85
N ALA A 81 21.75 43.89 -18.16
CA ALA A 81 21.21 44.87 -17.22
C ALA A 81 19.67 44.90 -17.18
N PHE A 82 18.98 44.34 -18.18
CA PHE A 82 17.52 44.17 -18.17
C PHE A 82 17.06 42.82 -17.61
N ALA A 83 17.96 41.85 -17.42
CA ALA A 83 17.62 40.56 -16.82
C ALA A 83 17.79 40.53 -15.28
N ILE A 84 18.34 41.60 -14.68
CA ILE A 84 18.58 41.68 -13.23
C ILE A 84 17.54 42.55 -12.50
N SER A 85 16.78 43.41 -13.19
CA SER A 85 15.66 44.16 -12.57
C SER A 85 14.28 43.55 -12.80
N ALA A 86 14.19 42.43 -13.53
CA ALA A 86 12.96 41.66 -13.72
C ALA A 86 12.98 40.31 -12.96
N CYS A 87 13.98 40.11 -12.10
CA CYS A 87 14.15 38.90 -11.29
C CYS A 87 13.92 39.15 -9.79
N ASP A 88 13.71 40.40 -9.37
CA ASP A 88 13.49 40.79 -7.97
C ASP A 88 12.01 40.97 -7.59
N ASP A 89 11.06 40.80 -8.54
CA ASP A 89 9.60 40.95 -8.32
C ASP A 89 8.81 39.63 -8.49
N TRP A 90 9.48 38.47 -8.54
CA TRP A 90 8.85 37.14 -8.66
C TRP A 90 9.22 36.18 -7.52
N PHE A 91 9.86 36.71 -6.48
CA PHE A 91 10.05 36.07 -5.19
C PHE A 91 9.57 37.05 -4.12
N ASP A 92 8.31 37.49 -4.23
CA ASP A 92 7.54 37.67 -2.99
C ASP A 92 7.36 36.25 -2.46
N ASP A 93 8.29 35.88 -1.58
CA ASP A 93 8.05 34.87 -0.57
C ASP A 93 6.81 35.35 0.21
N ASP A 94 5.63 34.92 -0.25
CA ASP A 94 4.55 34.55 0.64
C ASP A 94 5.08 33.39 1.49
N ASP A 95 6.01 33.69 2.40
CA ASP A 95 6.18 33.00 3.66
C ASP A 95 4.86 33.21 4.42
N ASP A 96 3.82 32.50 3.97
CA ASP A 96 2.64 32.20 4.74
C ASP A 96 3.11 31.30 5.90
N ASP A 97 3.56 31.99 6.95
CA ASP A 97 3.78 31.50 8.29
C ASP A 97 2.44 30.98 8.86
N HIS A 98 1.96 29.82 8.40
CA HIS A 98 0.94 28.97 9.03
C HIS A 98 1.05 27.55 8.44
N ASP A 99 1.65 26.56 9.11
CA ASP A 99 0.99 25.89 10.24
C ASP A 99 1.97 24.95 10.99
N ASP A 100 2.57 25.44 12.07
CA ASP A 100 3.28 24.64 13.07
C ASP A 100 2.31 23.78 13.94
N THR A 101 1.05 23.55 13.50
CA THR A 101 -0.01 22.88 14.29
C THR A 101 -0.60 21.59 13.70
N LYS A 102 -0.06 21.04 12.60
CA LYS A 102 -0.41 19.67 12.17
C LYS A 102 0.21 18.66 13.12
N ASN A 103 -0.58 18.15 14.08
CA ASN A 103 -0.16 17.01 14.89
C ASN A 103 -0.05 15.77 13.99
N ILE A 104 1.18 15.49 13.56
CA ILE A 104 1.55 14.30 12.76
C ILE A 104 1.86 13.09 13.65
N GLY A 105 1.50 13.15 14.93
CA GLY A 105 1.73 12.11 15.92
C GLY A 105 3.19 11.97 16.33
N ARG A 106 3.43 11.12 17.33
CA ARG A 106 4.78 10.79 17.78
C ARG A 106 5.28 9.56 17.02
N THR A 107 6.49 9.64 16.45
CA THR A 107 7.15 8.44 15.94
C THR A 107 7.42 7.47 17.08
N PHE A 108 6.84 6.27 16.99
CA PHE A 108 7.05 5.17 17.93
C PHE A 108 8.23 4.30 17.49
N ALA A 109 8.20 3.77 16.27
CA ALA A 109 9.27 2.96 15.69
C ALA A 109 9.66 3.50 14.31
N LYS A 110 10.91 3.30 13.88
CA LYS A 110 11.46 3.81 12.60
C LYS A 110 12.50 2.85 12.03
N GLY A 111 12.92 3.09 10.79
CA GLY A 111 13.88 2.22 10.09
C GLY A 111 13.25 0.89 9.69
N LEU A 112 11.94 0.92 9.43
CA LEU A 112 11.17 -0.21 8.96
C LEU A 112 11.20 -0.24 7.42
N ASP A 113 10.91 -1.40 6.84
CA ASP A 113 10.82 -1.57 5.40
C ASP A 113 9.47 -2.18 5.04
N THR A 114 8.55 -1.34 4.54
CA THR A 114 7.18 -1.72 4.18
C THR A 114 6.49 -2.54 5.29
N PRO A 115 6.26 -1.96 6.49
CA PRO A 115 5.58 -2.63 7.59
C PRO A 115 4.15 -3.03 7.19
N TRP A 116 3.82 -4.32 7.23
CA TRP A 116 2.60 -4.85 6.62
C TRP A 116 1.44 -5.02 7.61
N GLU A 117 1.64 -5.73 8.71
CA GLU A 117 0.62 -5.95 9.74
C GLU A 117 1.24 -5.94 11.14
N MET A 118 0.51 -5.37 12.11
CA MET A 118 0.94 -5.18 13.49
C MET A 118 -0.02 -5.91 14.44
N GLN A 119 0.52 -6.69 15.37
CA GLN A 119 -0.25 -7.34 16.42
C GLN A 119 0.41 -7.17 17.78
N PHE A 120 -0.31 -6.56 18.74
CA PHE A 120 0.14 -6.52 20.13
C PHE A 120 -0.02 -7.89 20.78
N ALA A 121 1.05 -8.36 21.40
CA ALA A 121 1.00 -9.47 22.32
C ALA A 121 0.48 -9.01 23.69
N PRO A 122 -0.05 -9.92 24.51
CA PRO A 122 -0.58 -9.56 25.83
C PRO A 122 0.45 -9.00 26.82
N ASP A 123 1.74 -9.24 26.59
CA ASP A 123 2.84 -8.64 27.36
C ASP A 123 3.17 -7.20 26.93
N GLY A 124 2.47 -6.67 25.93
CA GLY A 124 2.64 -5.33 25.37
C GLY A 124 3.70 -5.21 24.28
N SER A 125 4.40 -6.30 23.93
CA SER A 125 5.28 -6.31 22.76
C SER A 125 4.47 -6.27 21.47
N LEU A 126 4.99 -5.61 20.43
CA LEU A 126 4.32 -5.49 19.14
C LEU A 126 5.04 -6.35 18.11
N PHE A 127 4.37 -7.38 17.61
CA PHE A 127 4.82 -8.13 16.45
C PHE A 127 4.50 -7.35 15.18
N LEU A 128 5.48 -7.23 14.30
CA LEU A 128 5.37 -6.49 13.05
C LEU A 128 5.93 -7.33 11.91
N SER A 129 5.08 -7.68 10.95
CA SER A 129 5.55 -8.21 9.67
C SER A 129 6.01 -7.08 8.75
N GLN A 130 7.07 -7.32 8.00
CA GLN A 130 7.63 -6.41 7.01
C GLN A 130 7.77 -7.15 5.70
N ARG A 131 7.27 -6.54 4.62
CA ARG A 131 7.14 -7.17 3.31
C ARG A 131 8.41 -7.85 2.77
N PRO A 132 9.65 -7.40 3.05
CA PRO A 132 10.87 -8.09 2.59
C PRO A 132 11.16 -9.45 3.26
N GLY A 133 10.25 -10.00 4.07
CA GLY A 133 10.44 -11.28 4.74
C GLY A 133 11.03 -11.17 6.14
N ILE A 134 10.77 -10.06 6.84
CA ILE A 134 11.25 -9.83 8.21
C ILE A 134 10.05 -9.71 9.15
N ILE A 135 10.05 -10.46 10.24
CA ILE A 135 9.17 -10.19 11.38
C ILE A 135 10.03 -9.56 12.47
N SER A 136 9.62 -8.40 12.96
CA SER A 136 10.24 -7.71 14.09
C SER A 136 9.36 -7.81 15.33
N ILE A 137 9.98 -7.82 16.50
CA ILE A 137 9.32 -7.50 17.77
C ILE A 137 9.74 -6.09 18.15
N VAL A 138 8.77 -5.21 18.36
CA VAL A 138 8.97 -3.84 18.81
C VAL A 138 8.68 -3.78 20.31
N ASP A 139 9.66 -3.30 21.10
CA ASP A 139 9.48 -3.13 22.53
C ASP A 139 8.66 -1.87 22.89
N ALA A 140 8.31 -1.71 24.16
CA ALA A 140 7.53 -0.56 24.65
C ALA A 140 8.22 0.80 24.45
N SER A 141 9.54 0.82 24.20
CA SER A 141 10.29 2.03 23.87
C SER A 141 10.32 2.32 22.37
N GLY A 142 9.74 1.45 21.54
CA GLY A 142 9.70 1.60 20.09
C GLY A 142 10.92 1.00 19.37
N ASN A 143 11.78 0.24 20.06
CA ASN A 143 12.92 -0.40 19.40
C ASN A 143 12.46 -1.66 18.66
N ALA A 144 12.47 -1.61 17.33
CA ALA A 144 12.22 -2.78 16.49
C ALA A 144 13.48 -3.67 16.40
N LYS A 145 13.35 -4.93 16.79
CA LYS A 145 14.41 -5.94 16.61
C LYS A 145 13.91 -7.06 15.71
N PRO A 146 14.67 -7.48 14.68
CA PRO A 146 14.33 -8.64 13.88
C PRO A 146 14.20 -9.88 14.78
N TRP A 147 13.04 -10.51 14.73
CA TRP A 147 12.77 -11.79 15.39
C TRP A 147 13.01 -12.93 14.40
N LEU A 148 12.46 -12.83 13.18
CA LEU A 148 12.63 -13.80 12.10
C LEU A 148 13.02 -13.09 10.80
N ARG A 149 13.92 -13.72 10.02
CA ARG A 149 14.18 -13.36 8.63
C ARG A 149 14.02 -14.62 7.77
N LEU A 150 13.21 -14.53 6.73
CA LEU A 150 12.92 -15.63 5.81
C LEU A 150 13.73 -15.47 4.53
N ASP A 151 14.63 -16.40 4.26
CA ASP A 151 15.42 -16.40 3.02
C ASP A 151 14.61 -16.85 1.79
N SER A 152 13.47 -17.50 2.02
CA SER A 152 12.62 -18.07 0.96
C SER A 152 11.56 -17.11 0.40
N VAL A 153 11.40 -15.94 1.01
CA VAL A 153 10.48 -14.93 0.50
C VAL A 153 11.03 -14.39 -0.80
N VAL A 154 10.21 -14.39 -1.84
CA VAL A 154 10.63 -13.78 -3.12
C VAL A 154 10.87 -12.30 -2.94
N GLU A 155 11.84 -11.77 -3.67
CA GLU A 155 12.11 -10.34 -3.70
C GLU A 155 10.82 -9.55 -3.93
N GLU A 156 10.75 -8.35 -3.34
CA GLU A 156 9.59 -7.48 -3.39
C GLU A 156 9.31 -6.99 -4.82
N VAL A 157 8.50 -7.73 -5.56
CA VAL A 157 8.06 -7.35 -6.89
C VAL A 157 6.54 -7.16 -6.86
N GLY A 158 6.12 -5.91 -7.00
CA GLY A 158 4.73 -5.52 -6.85
C GLY A 158 4.26 -5.60 -5.39
N GLU A 159 3.34 -6.52 -5.12
CA GLU A 159 2.69 -6.78 -3.83
C GLU A 159 3.06 -8.18 -3.31
N SER A 160 4.11 -8.84 -3.83
CA SER A 160 4.62 -10.09 -3.25
C SER A 160 5.50 -9.82 -2.03
N GLY A 161 5.51 -10.75 -1.07
CA GLY A 161 6.37 -10.65 0.10
C GLY A 161 5.83 -11.41 1.30
N LEU A 162 6.16 -10.93 2.50
CA LEU A 162 5.55 -11.34 3.76
C LEU A 162 4.34 -10.46 4.08
N PHE A 163 3.25 -11.07 4.51
CA PHE A 163 1.94 -10.42 4.62
C PHE A 163 1.46 -10.37 6.07
N GLY A 164 0.19 -10.69 6.28
CA GLY A 164 -0.42 -10.62 7.58
C GLY A 164 0.17 -11.55 8.63
N ILE A 165 -0.05 -11.17 9.89
CA ILE A 165 0.44 -11.84 11.08
C ILE A 165 -0.66 -11.86 12.14
N ALA A 166 -0.88 -13.02 12.74
CA ALA A 166 -1.77 -13.16 13.89
C ALA A 166 -1.06 -13.90 15.02
N LEU A 167 -1.38 -13.52 16.25
CA LEU A 167 -0.99 -14.25 17.45
C LEU A 167 -2.13 -15.17 17.84
N ASP A 168 -1.78 -16.36 18.31
CA ASP A 168 -2.74 -17.32 18.81
C ASP A 168 -3.61 -16.73 19.93
N PRO A 169 -4.92 -17.05 20.04
CA PRO A 169 -5.74 -16.60 21.17
C PRO A 169 -5.15 -16.98 22.54
N ASP A 170 -4.46 -18.13 22.63
CA ASP A 170 -3.75 -18.58 23.83
C ASP A 170 -2.25 -18.23 23.80
N TYR A 171 -1.85 -17.15 23.11
CA TYR A 171 -0.44 -16.78 22.93
C TYR A 171 0.35 -16.71 24.26
N GLN A 172 -0.29 -16.31 25.36
CA GLN A 172 0.35 -16.27 26.68
C GLN A 172 0.87 -17.64 27.14
N SER A 173 0.24 -18.72 26.69
CA SER A 173 0.56 -20.09 27.10
C SER A 173 1.36 -20.85 26.04
N ASN A 174 1.03 -20.68 24.75
CA ASN A 174 1.61 -21.49 23.68
C ASN A 174 2.65 -20.74 22.81
N HIS A 175 2.62 -19.40 22.84
CA HIS A 175 3.47 -18.52 22.05
C HIS A 175 3.44 -18.75 20.53
N TYR A 176 2.32 -19.21 19.98
CA TYR A 176 2.20 -19.45 18.53
C TYR A 176 1.93 -18.17 17.73
N VAL A 177 2.64 -18.03 16.62
CA VAL A 177 2.58 -16.91 15.68
C VAL A 177 2.29 -17.45 14.28
N TYR A 178 1.30 -16.87 13.61
CA TYR A 178 0.79 -17.29 12.31
C TYR A 178 1.06 -16.19 11.30
N PHE A 179 1.53 -16.54 10.11
CA PHE A 179 1.70 -15.55 9.02
C PHE A 179 1.76 -16.23 7.66
N GLY A 180 1.57 -15.43 6.60
CA GLY A 180 1.60 -15.87 5.21
C GLY A 180 2.64 -15.13 4.38
N TYR A 181 3.22 -15.81 3.39
CA TYR A 181 4.18 -15.19 2.48
C TYR A 181 4.20 -15.83 1.11
N THR A 182 4.64 -15.05 0.11
CA THR A 182 4.92 -15.51 -1.25
C THR A 182 6.33 -16.08 -1.35
N TYR A 183 6.49 -17.19 -2.05
CA TYR A 183 7.76 -17.82 -2.38
C TYR A 183 7.75 -18.31 -3.84
N ALA A 184 8.94 -18.55 -4.40
CA ALA A 184 9.08 -19.13 -5.73
C ALA A 184 8.84 -20.65 -5.64
N SER A 185 7.99 -21.18 -6.50
CA SER A 185 7.72 -22.61 -6.58
C SER A 185 9.01 -23.39 -6.84
N GLN A 186 9.18 -24.52 -6.15
CA GLN A 186 10.31 -25.42 -6.39
C GLN A 186 10.24 -26.11 -7.76
N ILE A 187 9.04 -26.19 -8.34
CA ILE A 187 8.80 -26.79 -9.66
C ILE A 187 9.17 -25.80 -10.77
N SER A 188 8.84 -24.52 -10.57
CA SER A 188 9.08 -23.45 -11.53
C SER A 188 9.44 -22.17 -10.79
N PRO A 189 10.71 -21.73 -10.79
CA PRO A 189 11.14 -20.53 -10.05
C PRO A 189 10.48 -19.22 -10.52
N ILE A 190 9.81 -19.24 -11.67
CA ILE A 190 9.02 -18.12 -12.19
C ILE A 190 7.57 -18.13 -11.68
N GLU A 191 7.09 -19.24 -11.13
CA GLU A 191 5.76 -19.35 -10.57
C GLU A 191 5.77 -18.96 -9.10
N LEU A 192 5.00 -17.94 -8.76
CA LEU A 192 4.82 -17.50 -7.40
C LEU A 192 3.73 -18.31 -6.71
N THR A 193 3.99 -18.69 -5.47
CA THR A 193 3.06 -19.44 -4.62
C THR A 193 2.99 -18.78 -3.26
N ASN A 194 1.82 -18.80 -2.63
CA ASN A 194 1.62 -18.34 -1.27
C ASN A 194 1.47 -19.55 -0.34
N LYS A 195 1.97 -19.41 0.89
CA LYS A 195 1.74 -20.38 1.95
C LYS A 195 1.45 -19.68 3.27
N ILE A 196 0.89 -20.43 4.19
CA ILE A 196 0.57 -20.04 5.55
C ILE A 196 1.35 -20.96 6.49
N VAL A 197 2.05 -20.37 7.45
CA VAL A 197 2.91 -21.11 8.38
C VAL A 197 2.65 -20.70 9.82
N ARG A 198 3.07 -21.57 10.72
CA ARG A 198 3.10 -21.31 12.15
C ARG A 198 4.52 -21.43 12.69
N TYR A 199 4.88 -20.49 13.53
CA TYR A 199 6.09 -20.50 14.34
C TYR A 199 5.71 -20.43 15.82
N LYS A 200 6.62 -20.85 16.69
CA LYS A 200 6.56 -20.60 18.13
C LYS A 200 7.61 -19.55 18.49
N ASN A 201 7.24 -18.60 19.35
CA ASN A 201 8.20 -17.75 20.03
C ASN A 201 8.71 -18.46 21.29
N ASP A 202 9.95 -18.95 21.24
CA ASP A 202 10.63 -19.66 22.33
C ASP A 202 11.67 -18.72 22.95
N ASP A 203 11.31 -18.07 24.06
CA ASP A 203 12.14 -17.09 24.76
C ASP A 203 12.73 -16.00 23.84
N GLY A 204 11.87 -15.43 22.98
CA GLY A 204 12.26 -14.38 22.04
C GLY A 204 12.94 -14.88 20.77
N LYS A 205 12.99 -16.20 20.53
CA LYS A 205 13.54 -16.81 19.31
C LYS A 205 12.44 -17.48 18.48
N PRO A 206 12.46 -17.36 17.15
CA PRO A 206 11.51 -18.07 16.31
C PRO A 206 11.90 -19.54 16.18
N VAL A 207 10.95 -20.43 16.43
CA VAL A 207 11.07 -21.86 16.15
C VAL A 207 10.00 -22.23 15.13
N PHE A 208 10.42 -22.73 13.96
CA PHE A 208 9.48 -23.23 12.96
C PHE A 208 8.68 -24.40 13.54
N ASP A 209 7.36 -24.33 13.45
CA ASP A 209 6.47 -25.41 13.90
C ASP A 209 5.97 -26.21 12.70
N LYS A 210 5.20 -25.58 11.81
CA LYS A 210 4.65 -26.27 10.63
C LYS A 210 4.17 -25.33 9.51
N VAL A 211 3.98 -25.92 8.34
CA VAL A 211 3.13 -25.35 7.27
C VAL A 211 1.68 -25.71 7.57
N LEU A 212 0.79 -24.72 7.54
CA LEU A 212 -0.65 -24.91 7.76
C LEU A 212 -1.38 -25.11 6.43
N LEU A 213 -1.04 -24.30 5.44
CA LEU A 213 -1.62 -24.39 4.10
C LEU A 213 -0.57 -23.96 3.08
N ASP A 214 -0.44 -24.70 1.99
CA ASP A 214 0.54 -24.46 0.94
C ASP A 214 -0.11 -24.50 -0.44
N ASN A 215 0.65 -24.20 -1.49
CA ASN A 215 0.20 -24.26 -2.87
C ASN A 215 -1.01 -23.37 -3.19
N ILE A 216 -1.17 -22.26 -2.46
CA ILE A 216 -2.10 -21.21 -2.83
C ILE A 216 -1.47 -20.46 -3.99
N ARG A 217 -2.17 -20.31 -5.12
CA ARG A 217 -1.62 -19.60 -6.28
C ARG A 217 -1.20 -18.19 -5.87
N GLY A 218 0.01 -17.80 -6.25
CA GLY A 218 0.55 -16.46 -6.02
C GLY A 218 0.79 -15.70 -7.31
N ASN A 219 1.03 -14.39 -7.17
CA ASN A 219 1.40 -13.49 -8.25
C ASN A 219 2.16 -12.28 -7.65
N HIS A 220 2.59 -11.36 -8.47
CA HIS A 220 3.10 -10.06 -8.05
C HIS A 220 1.99 -9.13 -7.56
N LEU A 221 0.71 -9.49 -7.69
CA LEU A 221 -0.44 -8.67 -7.29
C LEU A 221 -1.52 -9.55 -6.66
N HIS A 222 -2.27 -9.00 -5.71
CA HIS A 222 -3.47 -9.62 -5.13
C HIS A 222 -3.20 -11.00 -4.48
N ASN A 223 -2.30 -11.02 -3.49
CA ASN A 223 -1.89 -12.21 -2.75
C ASN A 223 -2.69 -12.38 -1.45
N VAL A 224 -2.15 -13.20 -0.54
CA VAL A 224 -2.60 -13.28 0.86
C VAL A 224 -2.50 -11.90 1.51
N GLY A 225 -3.52 -11.48 2.25
CA GLY A 225 -3.62 -10.12 2.78
C GLY A 225 -3.49 -10.05 4.30
N ALA A 226 -4.58 -10.34 5.00
CA ALA A 226 -4.78 -10.15 6.43
C ALA A 226 -5.08 -11.47 7.15
N PHE A 227 -4.72 -11.51 8.43
CA PHE A 227 -4.92 -12.65 9.33
C PHE A 227 -5.66 -12.17 10.57
N GLU A 228 -6.70 -12.88 10.98
CA GLU A 228 -7.44 -12.53 12.20
C GLU A 228 -8.02 -13.78 12.85
N PHE A 229 -7.93 -13.88 14.18
CA PHE A 229 -8.63 -14.94 14.91
C PHE A 229 -10.05 -14.50 15.25
N GLY A 230 -11.01 -15.36 14.93
CA GLY A 230 -12.41 -15.15 15.27
C GLY A 230 -12.74 -15.47 16.73
N PRO A 231 -13.93 -15.05 17.21
CA PRO A 231 -14.45 -15.43 18.52
C PRO A 231 -14.73 -16.93 18.65
N ASP A 232 -14.71 -17.66 17.53
CA ASP A 232 -14.81 -19.11 17.43
C ASP A 232 -13.44 -19.82 17.51
N GLU A 233 -12.39 -19.08 17.83
CA GLU A 233 -10.98 -19.54 17.90
C GLU A 233 -10.41 -20.06 16.57
N MET A 234 -11.06 -19.75 15.44
CA MET A 234 -10.59 -20.12 14.11
C MET A 234 -9.75 -18.99 13.50
N LEU A 235 -8.78 -19.38 12.67
CA LEU A 235 -7.98 -18.42 11.91
C LEU A 235 -8.67 -18.09 10.59
N TYR A 236 -8.89 -16.80 10.35
CA TYR A 236 -9.40 -16.25 9.12
C TYR A 236 -8.27 -15.62 8.31
N VAL A 237 -8.23 -15.90 7.01
CA VAL A 237 -7.17 -15.41 6.12
C VAL A 237 -7.75 -14.91 4.81
N THR A 238 -7.36 -13.70 4.40
CA THR A 238 -7.78 -13.15 3.10
C THR A 238 -6.83 -13.61 1.99
N VAL A 239 -7.38 -13.95 0.82
CA VAL A 239 -6.61 -14.34 -0.36
C VAL A 239 -7.17 -13.65 -1.60
N GLY A 240 -6.35 -12.82 -2.25
CA GLY A 240 -6.70 -12.16 -3.50
C GLY A 240 -6.79 -13.09 -4.71
N GLU A 241 -7.38 -12.59 -5.80
CA GLU A 241 -7.66 -13.33 -7.04
C GLU A 241 -6.47 -13.44 -8.00
N VAL A 242 -5.30 -12.91 -7.61
CA VAL A 242 -4.05 -12.97 -8.38
C VAL A 242 -4.14 -12.48 -9.83
N PHE A 243 -4.98 -11.47 -10.08
CA PHE A 243 -5.23 -10.89 -11.41
C PHE A 243 -5.81 -11.90 -12.43
N ALA A 244 -6.45 -12.96 -11.93
CA ALA A 244 -7.30 -13.88 -12.67
C ALA A 244 -8.74 -13.89 -12.09
N PRO A 245 -9.61 -12.93 -12.48
CA PRO A 245 -10.86 -12.65 -11.76
C PRO A 245 -11.83 -13.83 -11.67
N ALA A 246 -11.78 -14.74 -12.65
CA ALA A 246 -12.60 -15.96 -12.66
C ALA A 246 -12.34 -16.85 -11.42
N LEU A 247 -11.14 -16.81 -10.83
CA LEU A 247 -10.81 -17.59 -9.64
C LEU A 247 -11.65 -17.20 -8.43
N ALA A 248 -12.08 -15.94 -8.33
CA ALA A 248 -12.93 -15.46 -7.23
C ALA A 248 -14.26 -16.22 -7.15
N GLN A 249 -14.82 -16.64 -8.30
CA GLN A 249 -16.06 -17.40 -8.41
C GLN A 249 -15.85 -18.92 -8.41
N ASP A 250 -14.64 -19.39 -8.68
CA ASP A 250 -14.30 -20.81 -8.68
C ASP A 250 -14.18 -21.35 -7.24
N LYS A 251 -15.06 -22.29 -6.88
CA LYS A 251 -15.12 -22.95 -5.57
C LYS A 251 -14.03 -24.02 -5.37
N SER A 252 -13.33 -24.41 -6.44
CA SER A 252 -12.17 -25.30 -6.38
C SER A 252 -10.85 -24.55 -6.17
N SER A 253 -10.87 -23.22 -6.30
CA SER A 253 -9.71 -22.35 -6.07
C SER A 253 -9.78 -21.67 -4.69
N LEU A 254 -8.62 -21.50 -4.05
CA LEU A 254 -8.47 -20.73 -2.81
C LEU A 254 -8.30 -19.22 -3.05
N ASN A 255 -8.19 -18.78 -4.30
CA ASN A 255 -7.96 -17.38 -4.65
C ASN A 255 -9.28 -16.59 -4.76
N GLY A 256 -9.25 -15.33 -4.36
CA GLY A 256 -10.43 -14.46 -4.29
C GLY A 256 -11.44 -14.93 -3.23
N LYS A 257 -10.93 -15.28 -2.04
CA LYS A 257 -11.66 -15.90 -0.92
C LYS A 257 -11.30 -15.25 0.41
N ILE A 258 -12.18 -15.40 1.39
CA ILE A 258 -11.77 -15.44 2.80
C ILE A 258 -11.79 -16.91 3.22
N LEU A 259 -10.68 -17.37 3.77
CA LEU A 259 -10.50 -18.73 4.26
C LEU A 259 -10.72 -18.76 5.78
N ARG A 260 -11.23 -19.89 6.30
CA ARG A 260 -11.34 -20.19 7.74
C ARG A 260 -10.74 -21.57 8.02
N MET A 261 -9.81 -21.63 8.97
CA MET A 261 -9.09 -22.85 9.34
C MET A 261 -8.94 -22.99 10.86
N THR A 262 -8.75 -24.21 11.33
CA THR A 262 -8.41 -24.47 12.73
C THR A 262 -7.00 -23.97 13.06
N ARG A 263 -6.70 -23.80 14.35
CA ARG A 263 -5.38 -23.38 14.85
C ARG A 263 -4.23 -24.28 14.40
N ASP A 264 -4.49 -25.56 14.11
CA ASP A 264 -3.49 -26.52 13.63
C ASP A 264 -3.46 -26.71 12.11
N GLY A 265 -4.29 -25.95 11.37
CA GLY A 265 -4.33 -25.90 9.91
C GLY A 265 -5.33 -26.83 9.25
N GLY A 266 -6.24 -27.43 10.02
CA GLY A 266 -7.33 -28.26 9.51
C GLY A 266 -8.50 -27.43 8.96
N VAL A 267 -9.36 -28.09 8.18
CA VAL A 267 -10.65 -27.52 7.73
C VAL A 267 -11.68 -27.73 8.86
N PRO A 268 -12.33 -26.68 9.37
CA PRO A 268 -13.44 -26.83 10.31
C PRO A 268 -14.60 -27.60 9.69
N ASP A 269 -15.20 -28.52 10.44
CA ASP A 269 -16.30 -29.37 9.98
C ASP A 269 -17.59 -28.59 9.65
N ASP A 270 -17.74 -27.41 10.27
CA ASP A 270 -18.86 -26.48 10.10
C ASP A 270 -18.60 -25.41 9.02
N ASN A 271 -17.51 -25.51 8.25
CA ASN A 271 -17.30 -24.63 7.11
C ASN A 271 -18.43 -24.80 6.07
N PRO A 272 -18.82 -23.72 5.36
CA PRO A 272 -19.99 -23.70 4.49
C PRO A 272 -19.87 -24.63 3.27
N ILE A 273 -18.64 -25.00 2.91
CA ILE A 273 -18.36 -26.01 1.89
C ILE A 273 -17.58 -27.14 2.56
N ALA A 274 -18.20 -28.31 2.64
CA ALA A 274 -17.61 -29.48 3.29
C ALA A 274 -16.22 -29.81 2.70
N GLY A 275 -15.23 -29.97 3.59
CA GLY A 275 -13.85 -30.28 3.20
C GLY A 275 -13.08 -29.14 2.52
N SER A 276 -13.61 -27.90 2.56
CA SER A 276 -12.96 -26.72 1.99
C SER A 276 -12.69 -25.65 3.04
N TYR A 277 -11.56 -24.95 2.90
CA TYR A 277 -11.22 -23.78 3.73
C TYR A 277 -12.08 -22.55 3.42
N ILE A 278 -12.83 -22.54 2.33
CA ILE A 278 -13.58 -21.37 1.87
C ILE A 278 -14.67 -21.00 2.89
N PHE A 279 -14.53 -19.82 3.50
CA PHE A 279 -15.56 -19.21 4.34
C PHE A 279 -16.47 -18.30 3.52
N SER A 280 -15.91 -17.47 2.64
CA SER A 280 -16.65 -16.68 1.66
C SER A 280 -15.89 -16.56 0.35
N LEU A 281 -16.59 -16.18 -0.72
CA LEU A 281 -16.03 -16.08 -2.07
C LEU A 281 -16.46 -14.82 -2.81
N GLY A 282 -15.93 -14.63 -4.02
CA GLY A 282 -16.24 -13.46 -4.83
C GLY A 282 -15.49 -12.21 -4.39
N HIS A 283 -14.24 -12.40 -3.96
CA HIS A 283 -13.36 -11.30 -3.55
C HIS A 283 -12.28 -11.02 -4.60
N ARG A 284 -11.91 -9.74 -4.74
CA ARG A 284 -10.81 -9.25 -5.55
C ARG A 284 -9.49 -9.25 -4.78
N ASN A 285 -9.32 -8.32 -3.84
CA ASN A 285 -8.08 -8.16 -3.08
C ASN A 285 -8.36 -7.65 -1.66
N PRO A 286 -8.99 -8.48 -0.81
CA PRO A 286 -9.26 -8.14 0.59
C PRO A 286 -7.95 -8.10 1.39
N GLN A 287 -7.73 -7.02 2.14
CA GLN A 287 -6.47 -6.78 2.87
C GLN A 287 -6.68 -6.27 4.31
N GLY A 288 -7.90 -6.36 4.83
CA GLY A 288 -8.22 -6.09 6.22
C GLY A 288 -9.33 -7.00 6.70
N LEU A 289 -9.22 -7.50 7.93
CA LEU A 289 -10.25 -8.26 8.64
C LEU A 289 -10.37 -7.69 10.05
N ALA A 290 -11.59 -7.59 10.57
CA ALA A 290 -11.82 -7.23 11.95
C ALA A 290 -13.13 -7.83 12.45
N PHE A 291 -13.10 -8.47 13.62
CA PHE A 291 -14.31 -8.88 14.32
C PHE A 291 -14.84 -7.74 15.19
N GLN A 292 -16.12 -7.43 15.03
CA GLN A 292 -16.81 -6.46 15.87
C GLN A 292 -17.02 -7.05 17.29
N PRO A 293 -16.48 -6.40 18.34
CA PRO A 293 -16.61 -6.88 19.71
C PRO A 293 -18.07 -6.95 20.15
N GLY A 294 -18.42 -8.00 20.90
CA GLY A 294 -19.76 -8.22 21.45
C GLY A 294 -20.74 -8.89 20.48
N THR A 295 -20.70 -8.58 19.18
CA THR A 295 -21.55 -9.21 18.16
C THR A 295 -20.88 -10.37 17.46
N GLY A 296 -19.54 -10.33 17.32
CA GLY A 296 -18.78 -11.31 16.54
C GLY A 296 -18.95 -11.15 15.03
N ASN A 297 -19.50 -10.03 14.55
CA ASN A 297 -19.64 -9.76 13.13
C ASN A 297 -18.25 -9.57 12.48
N LEU A 298 -17.98 -10.28 11.40
CA LEU A 298 -16.72 -10.16 10.65
C LEU A 298 -16.84 -9.06 9.60
N PHE A 299 -15.96 -8.08 9.63
CA PHE A 299 -15.83 -7.07 8.58
C PHE A 299 -14.56 -7.29 7.77
N SER A 300 -14.64 -6.99 6.47
CA SER A 300 -13.50 -6.98 5.55
C SER A 300 -13.41 -5.67 4.80
N THR A 301 -12.19 -5.20 4.57
CA THR A 301 -11.94 -4.09 3.63
C THR A 301 -11.25 -4.59 2.37
N GLU A 302 -11.66 -4.07 1.22
CA GLU A 302 -11.25 -4.63 -0.06
C GLU A 302 -10.94 -3.58 -1.11
N HIS A 303 -9.87 -3.81 -1.88
CA HIS A 303 -9.50 -2.94 -3.00
C HIS A 303 -10.43 -3.21 -4.19
N GLY A 304 -11.12 -2.17 -4.64
CA GLY A 304 -11.94 -2.21 -5.85
C GLY A 304 -11.10 -2.22 -7.14
N PRO A 305 -11.73 -2.33 -8.32
CA PRO A 305 -11.04 -2.37 -9.60
C PRO A 305 -10.14 -1.15 -9.84
N SER A 306 -9.00 -1.39 -10.49
CA SER A 306 -8.09 -0.35 -10.95
C SER A 306 -7.71 -0.55 -12.42
N GLU A 307 -7.20 0.52 -13.03
CA GLU A 307 -6.66 0.51 -14.39
C GLU A 307 -7.68 0.02 -15.43
N GLN A 308 -7.32 -1.03 -16.18
CA GLN A 308 -8.13 -1.59 -17.26
C GLN A 308 -9.43 -2.23 -16.76
N GLN A 309 -9.53 -2.53 -15.47
CA GLN A 309 -10.72 -3.11 -14.85
C GLN A 309 -11.74 -2.03 -14.45
N GLY A 310 -11.43 -0.74 -14.59
CA GLY A 310 -12.24 0.39 -14.12
C GLY A 310 -11.53 1.13 -12.99
N CYS A 311 -12.26 1.95 -12.24
CA CYS A 311 -11.72 2.60 -11.04
C CYS A 311 -12.58 2.32 -9.83
N CYS A 312 -11.90 2.37 -8.69
CA CYS A 312 -12.45 2.81 -7.43
C CYS A 312 -13.40 1.74 -6.89
N MET A 313 -14.47 2.11 -6.20
CA MET A 313 -15.37 1.18 -5.51
C MET A 313 -14.61 0.27 -4.54
N ASP A 314 -13.71 0.85 -3.75
CA ASP A 314 -13.13 0.15 -2.62
C ASP A 314 -14.24 -0.12 -1.59
N GLU A 315 -14.20 -1.27 -0.94
CA GLU A 315 -15.37 -1.80 -0.23
C GLU A 315 -15.12 -2.03 1.25
N ILE A 316 -16.20 -1.89 2.02
CA ILE A 316 -16.36 -2.42 3.37
C ILE A 316 -17.47 -3.46 3.28
N ASN A 317 -17.15 -4.69 3.65
CA ASN A 317 -18.04 -5.84 3.55
C ASN A 317 -18.34 -6.42 4.94
N LEU A 318 -19.61 -6.72 5.23
CA LEU A 318 -20.01 -7.54 6.38
C LEU A 318 -20.02 -9.01 5.93
N ILE A 319 -19.07 -9.79 6.43
CA ILE A 319 -18.79 -11.13 5.93
C ILE A 319 -19.68 -12.18 6.62
N GLN A 320 -20.31 -13.01 5.80
CA GLN A 320 -21.19 -14.11 6.18
C GLN A 320 -20.73 -15.42 5.54
N ALA A 321 -20.85 -16.52 6.30
CA ALA A 321 -20.40 -17.85 5.88
C ALA A 321 -21.14 -18.35 4.64
N GLY A 322 -20.41 -18.66 3.57
CA GLY A 322 -20.91 -19.20 2.32
C GLY A 322 -21.40 -18.17 1.31
N HIS A 323 -21.40 -16.89 1.68
CA HIS A 323 -21.89 -15.80 0.83
C HIS A 323 -20.87 -15.39 -0.23
N ASN A 324 -21.37 -14.87 -1.35
CA ASN A 324 -20.60 -14.48 -2.52
C ASN A 324 -20.62 -12.96 -2.71
N TYR A 325 -19.48 -12.30 -2.53
CA TYR A 325 -19.30 -10.85 -2.59
C TYR A 325 -19.14 -10.33 -4.03
N GLY A 326 -19.39 -11.21 -5.00
CA GLY A 326 -19.81 -10.80 -6.32
C GLY A 326 -18.70 -10.45 -7.29
N TRP A 327 -17.45 -10.24 -6.88
CA TRP A 327 -16.37 -9.99 -7.84
C TRP A 327 -16.16 -11.20 -8.78
N PRO A 328 -16.04 -11.02 -10.12
CA PRO A 328 -16.11 -9.75 -10.87
C PRO A 328 -17.49 -9.43 -11.46
N LEU A 329 -18.53 -10.19 -11.11
CA LEU A 329 -19.89 -10.13 -11.64
C LEU A 329 -20.63 -8.84 -11.24
N ILE A 330 -20.51 -8.41 -9.99
CA ILE A 330 -21.00 -7.12 -9.48
C ILE A 330 -19.87 -6.37 -8.77
N ARG A 331 -20.05 -5.05 -8.64
CA ARG A 331 -19.10 -4.13 -8.01
C ARG A 331 -19.85 -2.99 -7.33
N GLY A 332 -19.44 -2.60 -6.12
CA GLY A 332 -20.08 -1.50 -5.40
C GLY A 332 -21.59 -1.69 -5.30
N SER A 333 -22.37 -0.72 -5.78
CA SER A 333 -23.84 -0.75 -5.71
C SER A 333 -24.55 -1.67 -6.73
N GLN A 334 -23.83 -2.38 -7.61
CA GLN A 334 -24.46 -3.30 -8.57
C GLN A 334 -25.08 -4.50 -7.85
N GLN A 335 -26.27 -4.92 -8.26
CA GLN A 335 -26.99 -6.02 -7.61
C GLN A 335 -27.27 -7.16 -8.59
N GLN A 336 -27.18 -8.38 -8.08
CA GLN A 336 -27.60 -9.59 -8.78
C GLN A 336 -28.04 -10.63 -7.74
N ALA A 337 -29.07 -11.43 -8.06
CA ALA A 337 -29.58 -12.44 -7.14
C ALA A 337 -28.48 -13.42 -6.69
N GLY A 338 -28.39 -13.64 -5.38
CA GLY A 338 -27.42 -14.54 -4.75
C GLY A 338 -26.00 -13.97 -4.60
N LEU A 339 -25.80 -12.68 -4.89
CA LEU A 339 -24.56 -11.95 -4.65
C LEU A 339 -24.78 -10.85 -3.61
N GLU A 340 -23.82 -10.68 -2.72
CA GLU A 340 -23.82 -9.66 -1.67
C GLU A 340 -23.18 -8.37 -2.17
N THR A 341 -23.80 -7.25 -1.82
CA THR A 341 -23.22 -5.92 -2.01
C THR A 341 -22.48 -5.48 -0.76
N PRO A 342 -21.43 -4.66 -0.88
CA PRO A 342 -20.77 -4.08 0.28
C PRO A 342 -21.72 -3.22 1.10
N VAL A 343 -21.52 -3.22 2.43
CA VAL A 343 -22.27 -2.34 3.34
C VAL A 343 -21.92 -0.87 3.13
N TYR A 344 -20.74 -0.60 2.57
CA TYR A 344 -20.31 0.74 2.17
C TYR A 344 -19.19 0.67 1.13
N HIS A 345 -19.10 1.64 0.22
CA HIS A 345 -18.03 1.68 -0.78
C HIS A 345 -17.59 3.12 -1.10
N SER A 346 -16.38 3.27 -1.66
CA SER A 346 -15.75 4.56 -1.93
C SER A 346 -16.33 5.36 -3.10
N GLY A 347 -17.35 4.84 -3.77
CA GLY A 347 -17.87 5.40 -5.02
C GLY A 347 -16.93 5.22 -6.21
N ASP A 348 -17.32 5.79 -7.35
CA ASP A 348 -16.65 5.66 -8.65
C ASP A 348 -15.51 6.67 -8.90
N THR A 349 -15.33 7.63 -8.00
CA THR A 349 -14.38 8.73 -8.14
C THR A 349 -13.29 8.76 -7.08
N THR A 350 -13.48 8.04 -5.96
CA THR A 350 -12.53 8.02 -4.85
C THR A 350 -11.86 6.65 -4.71
N THR A 351 -10.54 6.64 -4.55
CA THR A 351 -9.78 5.43 -4.19
C THR A 351 -9.20 5.59 -2.79
N TRP A 352 -9.61 4.72 -1.88
CA TRP A 352 -8.98 4.53 -0.57
C TRP A 352 -7.76 3.60 -0.68
N ALA A 353 -7.87 2.54 -1.48
CA ALA A 353 -6.99 1.37 -1.46
C ALA A 353 -6.81 0.84 -0.02
N PRO A 354 -7.89 0.30 0.58
CA PRO A 354 -7.99 0.04 2.01
C PRO A 354 -7.21 -1.22 2.42
N THR A 355 -6.76 -1.25 3.66
CA THR A 355 -5.84 -2.28 4.18
C THR A 355 -6.25 -2.68 5.61
N GLY A 356 -5.30 -2.96 6.51
CA GLY A 356 -5.62 -3.47 7.85
C GLY A 356 -6.64 -2.60 8.58
N GLY A 357 -7.53 -3.25 9.34
CA GLY A 357 -8.57 -2.58 10.11
C GLY A 357 -8.81 -3.25 11.46
N ILE A 358 -9.34 -2.50 12.40
CA ILE A 358 -9.62 -2.93 13.77
C ILE A 358 -10.92 -2.30 14.27
N PHE A 359 -11.57 -2.93 15.25
CA PHE A 359 -12.56 -2.25 16.07
C PHE A 359 -11.92 -1.71 17.34
N LEU A 360 -12.22 -0.45 17.68
CA LEU A 360 -11.72 0.15 18.90
C LEU A 360 -12.53 -0.31 20.11
N VAL A 361 -11.83 -0.70 21.17
CA VAL A 361 -12.44 -1.14 22.43
C VAL A 361 -12.26 -0.14 23.57
N HIS A 362 -11.33 0.82 23.44
CA HIS A 362 -11.12 1.90 24.40
C HIS A 362 -11.46 3.29 23.83
N GLY A 363 -11.52 4.27 24.74
CA GLY A 363 -11.63 5.69 24.41
C GLY A 363 -12.98 6.12 23.84
N GLU A 364 -13.01 7.35 23.33
CA GLU A 364 -14.22 8.00 22.81
C GLU A 364 -14.68 7.41 21.47
N TRP A 365 -13.79 6.72 20.77
CA TRP A 365 -14.09 6.10 19.48
C TRP A 365 -14.44 4.61 19.61
N LYS A 366 -14.60 4.11 20.83
CA LYS A 366 -15.04 2.74 21.12
C LYS A 366 -16.25 2.36 20.26
N GLY A 367 -16.21 1.18 19.65
CA GLY A 367 -17.25 0.66 18.76
C GLY A 367 -17.13 1.12 17.31
N SER A 368 -16.26 2.09 17.01
CA SER A 368 -15.93 2.43 15.63
C SER A 368 -14.93 1.43 15.05
N MET A 369 -15.01 1.20 13.74
CA MET A 369 -13.95 0.50 13.01
C MET A 369 -12.96 1.53 12.44
N LEU A 370 -11.66 1.26 12.55
CA LEU A 370 -10.63 1.98 11.83
C LEU A 370 -10.08 1.11 10.70
N PHE A 371 -9.69 1.74 9.59
CA PHE A 371 -8.85 1.11 8.57
C PHE A 371 -7.94 2.13 7.89
N THR A 372 -6.86 1.65 7.28
CA THR A 372 -5.88 2.51 6.61
C THR A 372 -6.02 2.48 5.09
N GLY A 373 -5.80 3.63 4.44
CA GLY A 373 -5.76 3.75 2.98
C GLY A 373 -4.37 4.01 2.45
N LEU A 374 -3.96 3.19 1.47
CA LEU A 374 -2.67 3.31 0.79
C LEU A 374 -2.67 4.49 -0.19
N ARG A 375 -3.41 4.37 -1.30
CA ARG A 375 -3.55 5.45 -2.29
C ARG A 375 -4.38 6.62 -1.74
N GLY A 376 -5.32 6.33 -0.86
CA GLY A 376 -6.10 7.35 -0.15
C GLY A 376 -5.29 8.18 0.84
N GLN A 377 -4.11 7.69 1.25
CA GLN A 377 -3.18 8.38 2.17
C GLN A 377 -3.85 8.92 3.43
N ALA A 378 -4.67 8.08 4.07
CA ALA A 378 -5.50 8.49 5.20
C ALA A 378 -5.86 7.33 6.11
N LEU A 379 -6.16 7.66 7.36
CA LEU A 379 -6.82 6.79 8.32
C LEU A 379 -8.32 7.04 8.23
N TYR A 380 -9.11 6.00 8.12
CA TYR A 380 -10.56 6.10 8.00
C TYR A 380 -11.23 5.58 9.27
N ARG A 381 -12.27 6.28 9.74
CA ARG A 381 -13.12 5.85 10.85
C ARG A 381 -14.53 5.59 10.35
N VAL A 382 -15.01 4.37 10.56
CA VAL A 382 -16.37 3.95 10.25
C VAL A 382 -17.21 4.11 11.50
N VAL A 383 -18.26 4.93 11.41
CA VAL A 383 -19.24 5.15 12.47
C VAL A 383 -20.54 4.47 12.05
N PHE A 384 -21.13 3.68 12.94
CA PHE A 384 -22.37 2.94 12.71
C PHE A 384 -23.58 3.73 13.25
N LYS A 385 -24.73 3.67 12.58
CA LYS A 385 -25.96 4.42 12.99
C LYS A 385 -26.61 3.90 14.25
N SER A 386 -26.42 2.62 14.55
CA SER A 386 -27.01 1.89 15.66
C SER A 386 -26.26 0.58 15.88
N ASP A 387 -26.82 -0.33 16.68
CA ASP A 387 -26.30 -1.70 16.85
C ASP A 387 -26.46 -2.57 15.59
N ASP A 388 -27.11 -2.07 14.54
CA ASP A 388 -27.19 -2.73 13.24
C ASP A 388 -25.88 -2.54 12.43
N ALA A 389 -25.10 -3.62 12.36
CA ALA A 389 -23.84 -3.71 11.64
C ALA A 389 -23.93 -3.46 10.12
N THR A 390 -25.14 -3.48 9.53
CA THR A 390 -25.35 -3.18 8.11
C THR A 390 -25.49 -1.67 7.83
N GLN A 391 -25.65 -0.84 8.87
CA GLN A 391 -25.99 0.57 8.76
C GLN A 391 -24.79 1.45 9.13
N ILE A 392 -23.95 1.78 8.15
CA ILE A 392 -22.88 2.78 8.33
C ILE A 392 -23.49 4.19 8.26
N ASP A 393 -23.22 5.01 9.28
CA ASP A 393 -23.62 6.41 9.33
C ASP A 393 -22.73 7.27 8.44
N LYS A 394 -21.42 7.11 8.64
CA LYS A 394 -20.40 7.86 7.92
C LYS A 394 -19.05 7.15 7.98
N VAL A 395 -18.25 7.42 6.97
CA VAL A 395 -16.83 7.10 6.93
C VAL A 395 -16.06 8.42 6.93
N GLU A 396 -15.42 8.72 8.05
CA GLU A 396 -14.65 9.94 8.25
C GLU A 396 -13.19 9.71 7.87
N ARG A 397 -12.51 10.77 7.40
CA ARG A 397 -11.14 10.73 6.91
C ARG A 397 -10.21 11.56 7.80
N TYR A 398 -9.17 10.92 8.31
CA TYR A 398 -8.18 11.49 9.21
C TYR A 398 -6.77 11.36 8.64
N LEU A 399 -5.84 12.19 9.11
CA LEU A 399 -4.43 12.16 8.67
C LEU A 399 -4.24 12.31 7.15
N TYR A 400 -5.21 12.90 6.46
CA TYR A 400 -5.22 12.99 4.99
C TYR A 400 -3.95 13.65 4.47
N ARG A 401 -3.16 12.88 3.71
CA ARG A 401 -1.86 13.25 3.12
C ARG A 401 -0.80 13.69 4.13
N ALA A 402 -1.06 13.58 5.43
CA ALA A 402 -0.14 14.04 6.47
C ALA A 402 1.09 13.13 6.63
N LEU A 403 0.89 11.83 6.43
CA LEU A 403 1.93 10.81 6.59
C LEU A 403 2.26 10.04 5.30
N GLY A 404 1.51 10.29 4.23
CA GLY A 404 1.57 9.49 3.01
C GLY A 404 0.73 8.21 3.13
N ARG A 405 1.26 7.09 2.61
CA ARG A 405 0.57 5.81 2.49
C ARG A 405 0.49 5.11 3.85
N LEU A 406 -0.71 4.69 4.26
CA LEU A 406 -0.93 3.98 5.52
C LEU A 406 -1.36 2.54 5.24
N ARG A 407 -0.81 1.59 6.00
CA ARG A 407 -0.84 0.16 5.66
C ARG A 407 -1.51 -0.73 6.70
N ASN A 408 -1.40 -0.36 7.97
CA ASN A 408 -2.05 -1.05 9.07
C ASN A 408 -2.29 -0.10 10.25
N VAL A 409 -3.30 -0.40 11.05
CA VAL A 409 -3.63 0.30 12.29
C VAL A 409 -3.84 -0.72 13.41
N ALA A 410 -3.35 -0.43 14.60
CA ALA A 410 -3.54 -1.23 15.81
C ALA A 410 -3.93 -0.35 17.00
N GLU A 411 -4.73 -0.87 17.92
CA GLU A 411 -4.98 -0.25 19.22
C GLU A 411 -4.02 -0.89 20.24
N GLY A 412 -3.19 -0.07 20.88
CA GLY A 412 -2.26 -0.54 21.89
C GLY A 412 -2.95 -0.88 23.22
N PRO A 413 -2.26 -1.61 24.12
CA PRO A 413 -2.75 -1.89 25.47
C PRO A 413 -2.93 -0.61 26.31
N ASP A 414 -2.34 0.50 25.89
CA ASP A 414 -2.51 1.83 26.47
C ASP A 414 -3.71 2.62 25.89
N GLY A 415 -4.50 1.99 25.00
CA GLY A 415 -5.65 2.60 24.33
C GLY A 415 -5.30 3.60 23.22
N LYS A 416 -4.02 3.69 22.84
CA LYS A 416 -3.55 4.58 21.76
C LYS A 416 -3.65 3.92 20.40
N ILE A 417 -3.67 4.76 19.37
CA ILE A 417 -3.74 4.32 17.98
C ILE A 417 -2.32 4.31 17.39
N TYR A 418 -1.89 3.15 16.93
CA TYR A 418 -0.63 2.93 16.25
C TYR A 418 -0.88 2.75 14.77
N VAL A 419 -0.18 3.50 13.92
CA VAL A 419 -0.38 3.52 12.48
C VAL A 419 0.94 3.23 11.77
N ALA A 420 0.94 2.23 10.91
CA ALA A 420 2.08 1.87 10.07
C ALA A 420 2.06 2.69 8.76
N VAL A 421 3.17 3.39 8.51
CA VAL A 421 3.44 4.14 7.26
C VAL A 421 4.16 3.23 6.26
N SER A 422 3.80 3.28 4.99
CA SER A 422 4.27 2.39 3.93
C SER A 422 4.63 3.14 2.65
N ASN A 423 5.48 4.15 2.78
CA ASN A 423 5.92 4.99 1.65
C ASN A 423 7.04 4.35 0.84
N GLN A 424 7.75 3.34 1.37
CA GLN A 424 8.84 2.66 0.65
C GLN A 424 8.37 1.51 -0.24
N ASP A 425 7.07 1.25 -0.33
CA ASP A 425 6.49 0.12 -1.06
C ASP A 425 6.63 0.18 -2.60
N GLY A 426 7.25 1.25 -3.12
CA GLY A 426 7.44 1.55 -4.54
C GLY A 426 6.36 2.47 -5.15
N ARG A 427 5.32 2.81 -4.39
CA ARG A 427 4.19 3.66 -4.83
C ARG A 427 4.05 4.95 -4.01
N GLY A 428 4.94 5.22 -3.06
CA GLY A 428 4.98 6.43 -2.24
C GLY A 428 6.19 7.33 -2.49
N ASP A 429 6.22 8.45 -1.78
CA ASP A 429 7.32 9.42 -1.76
C ASP A 429 7.99 9.39 -0.37
N PRO A 430 8.92 8.44 -0.12
CA PRO A 430 9.42 8.19 1.23
C PRO A 430 10.29 9.32 1.77
N LEU A 431 10.06 9.65 3.04
CA LEU A 431 10.96 10.50 3.82
C LEU A 431 12.17 9.69 4.32
N THR A 432 13.22 10.38 4.77
CA THR A 432 14.42 9.71 5.33
C THR A 432 14.15 8.91 6.60
N ILE A 433 13.06 9.21 7.31
CA ILE A 433 12.62 8.50 8.51
C ILE A 433 11.69 7.32 8.19
N ASP A 434 11.22 7.20 6.94
CA ASP A 434 10.31 6.15 6.54
C ASP A 434 11.03 4.82 6.28
N ASP A 435 10.36 3.69 6.49
CA ASP A 435 9.01 3.56 7.04
C ASP A 435 9.03 3.54 8.58
N ARG A 436 7.88 3.86 9.17
CA ARG A 436 7.75 4.11 10.61
C ARG A 436 6.36 3.75 11.14
N ILE A 437 6.30 3.55 12.45
CA ILE A 437 5.04 3.50 13.20
C ILE A 437 4.87 4.83 13.92
N VAL A 438 3.70 5.43 13.77
CA VAL A 438 3.31 6.67 14.45
C VAL A 438 2.21 6.35 15.45
N VAL A 439 2.29 6.94 16.65
CA VAL A 439 1.30 6.76 17.71
C VAL A 439 0.56 8.06 18.03
N PHE A 440 -0.73 7.92 18.33
CA PHE A 440 -1.65 9.01 18.63
C PHE A 440 -2.51 8.69 19.85
N ASP A 441 -2.78 9.70 20.69
CA ASP A 441 -4.00 9.64 21.52
C ASP A 441 -5.22 9.86 20.61
N GLN A 442 -6.35 9.19 20.87
CA GLN A 442 -7.54 9.28 19.99
C GLN A 442 -8.00 10.73 19.74
N LYS A 443 -8.01 11.57 20.80
CA LYS A 443 -8.35 13.00 20.73
C LYS A 443 -7.40 13.84 19.87
N GLU A 444 -6.20 13.33 19.60
CA GLU A 444 -5.16 14.02 18.85
C GLU A 444 -5.21 13.68 17.35
N VAL A 445 -5.94 12.64 16.97
CA VAL A 445 -6.12 12.25 15.58
C VAL A 445 -7.05 13.26 14.90
N ARG A 446 -6.44 14.22 14.19
CA ARG A 446 -7.17 15.33 13.56
C ARG A 446 -7.77 14.94 12.21
N GLN A 447 -8.99 15.42 11.98
CA GLN A 447 -9.57 15.50 10.65
C GLN A 447 -8.90 16.68 9.94
N TYR A 448 -8.24 16.42 8.82
CA TYR A 448 -7.68 17.48 7.98
C TYR A 448 -8.71 17.80 6.91
N ALA A 449 -8.95 19.10 6.68
CA ALA A 449 -9.85 19.54 5.61
C ALA A 449 -9.27 19.15 4.24
N ASP A 450 -10.19 18.88 3.31
CA ASP A 450 -9.93 18.36 1.96
C ASP A 450 -9.26 19.34 1.01
#